data_AF-A0A9Q2NXW4-F1
#
_entry.id   AF-A0A9Q2NXW4-F1
#
_cell.length_a   1.000
_cell.length_b   1.000
_cell.length_c   1.000
_cell.angle_alpha   90.00
_cell.angle_beta   90.00
_cell.angle_gamma   90.00
#
_symmetry.space_group_name_H-M   'P 1'
#
loop_
_entity.id
_entity.type
_entity.pdbx_description
1 polymer ?
#
loop_
_entity_poly.entity_id
_entity_poly.type
_entity_poly.pdbx_seq_one_letter_code
_entity_poly.pdbx_strand_id
1 'polypeptide(L)'
;MTDGKIRLDFVVVGAQKAGTTTLHNMLAAHSDIALPALKETHFFSHHDRALRGPHWYADQFGIRESAAIVGEIDPEYLFAPQAATAIETMTTAAKFVIILRHPLDRAYSHFQMSQRRGYETCKFGVALAKEAERIAGNQSEFARDHWSYTARGLYCGQIQRFRAAFPDADFLFLRSDALSQSGYEQVCAFVGTQPISQSSAAKIRSNRASVPRSRMVSNMLYAPEGKSHLRSFVTRAIPQHIKTSLFLWLDRQNQKTAQFDREAAYAEVPKTVLASFADDLPRTEILTGLDLADWRKDIQSRLHK
;
A
#
# COMPACT_ATOMS: atom_id res chain seq x y z
N MET A 1 28.73 6.60 5.38
CA MET A 1 27.85 7.53 6.10
C MET A 1 28.21 8.94 5.67
N THR A 2 27.38 9.57 4.83
CA THR A 2 27.51 10.98 4.46
C THR A 2 26.61 11.78 5.41
N ASP A 3 27.21 12.67 6.20
CA ASP A 3 26.51 13.66 7.04
C ASP A 3 25.49 13.12 8.08
N GLY A 4 25.68 11.89 8.56
CA GLY A 4 24.81 11.28 9.59
C GLY A 4 23.42 10.82 9.10
N LYS A 5 23.07 11.05 7.82
CA LYS A 5 21.83 10.53 7.21
C LYS A 5 21.99 9.09 6.70
N ILE A 6 20.90 8.35 6.73
CA ILE A 6 20.80 6.98 6.22
C ILE A 6 20.76 7.03 4.70
N ARG A 7 21.62 6.24 4.04
CA ARG A 7 21.65 6.19 2.58
C ARG A 7 20.37 5.56 2.04
N LEU A 8 19.61 6.32 1.25
CA LEU A 8 18.58 5.84 0.34
C LEU A 8 18.74 6.57 -0.98
N ASP A 9 18.76 5.83 -2.09
CA ASP A 9 18.84 6.39 -3.44
C ASP A 9 17.44 6.63 -4.03
N PHE A 10 16.42 5.85 -3.61
CA PHE A 10 15.03 6.07 -3.97
C PHE A 10 14.03 5.59 -2.90
N VAL A 11 12.82 6.13 -2.92
CA VAL A 11 11.70 5.66 -2.09
C VAL A 11 10.41 5.56 -2.90
N VAL A 12 9.76 4.40 -2.87
CA VAL A 12 8.40 4.21 -3.40
C VAL A 12 7.40 4.46 -2.27
N VAL A 13 6.91 5.68 -2.18
CA VAL A 13 6.13 6.16 -1.01
C VAL A 13 4.65 5.84 -1.09
N GLY A 14 4.14 5.44 -2.26
CA GLY A 14 2.71 5.29 -2.42
C GLY A 14 2.26 4.82 -3.80
N ALA A 15 0.96 4.62 -3.99
CA ALA A 15 -0.09 4.67 -2.97
C ALA A 15 -0.47 3.26 -2.49
N GLN A 16 -0.96 3.16 -1.25
CA GLN A 16 -1.48 1.90 -0.72
C GLN A 16 -2.62 1.39 -1.62
N LYS A 17 -2.51 0.10 -1.99
CA LYS A 17 -3.42 -0.61 -2.91
C LYS A 17 -3.30 -0.23 -4.40
N ALA A 18 -2.21 0.44 -4.79
CA ALA A 18 -1.91 0.78 -6.18
C ALA A 18 -0.90 -0.16 -6.88
N GLY A 19 -0.49 -1.26 -6.24
CA GLY A 19 0.39 -2.26 -6.89
C GLY A 19 1.84 -2.27 -6.41
N THR A 20 2.19 -1.50 -5.38
CA THR A 20 3.56 -1.44 -4.81
C THR A 20 4.13 -2.80 -4.40
N THR A 21 3.30 -3.78 -4.01
CA THR A 21 3.78 -5.16 -3.74
C THR A 21 4.25 -5.87 -5.02
N THR A 22 3.60 -5.63 -6.15
CA THR A 22 4.05 -6.17 -7.44
C THR A 22 5.40 -5.58 -7.79
N LEU A 23 5.53 -4.23 -7.70
CA LEU A 23 6.80 -3.54 -7.95
C LEU A 23 7.91 -4.03 -7.00
N HIS A 24 7.61 -4.17 -5.70
CA HIS A 24 8.54 -4.71 -4.73
C HIS A 24 9.09 -6.07 -5.14
N ASN A 25 8.22 -6.99 -5.57
CA ASN A 25 8.67 -8.32 -5.99
C ASN A 25 9.56 -8.26 -7.25
N MET A 26 9.31 -7.31 -8.15
CA MET A 26 10.14 -7.10 -9.34
C MET A 26 11.52 -6.54 -8.99
N LEU A 27 11.57 -5.56 -8.07
CA LEU A 27 12.82 -4.92 -7.65
C LEU A 27 13.63 -5.77 -6.67
N ALA A 28 12.98 -6.55 -5.80
CA ALA A 28 13.66 -7.46 -4.86
C ALA A 28 14.44 -8.58 -5.57
N ALA A 29 14.05 -8.92 -6.81
CA ALA A 29 14.78 -9.86 -7.66
C ALA A 29 16.02 -9.24 -8.32
N HIS A 30 16.24 -7.94 -8.18
CA HIS A 30 17.33 -7.22 -8.82
C HIS A 30 18.61 -7.24 -7.97
N SER A 31 19.73 -7.74 -8.52
CA SER A 31 21.01 -7.85 -7.79
C SER A 31 21.54 -6.49 -7.34
N ASP A 32 21.36 -5.46 -8.18
CA ASP A 32 21.92 -4.13 -7.94
C ASP A 32 21.06 -3.29 -6.99
N ILE A 33 19.88 -3.79 -6.59
CA ILE A 33 18.94 -3.09 -5.71
C ILE A 33 18.89 -3.80 -4.34
N ALA A 34 19.22 -3.05 -3.30
CA ALA A 34 18.94 -3.43 -1.92
C ALA A 34 17.60 -2.82 -1.47
N LEU A 35 16.70 -3.70 -1.03
CA LEU A 35 15.48 -3.34 -0.32
C LEU A 35 15.54 -3.90 1.12
N PRO A 36 14.77 -3.33 2.06
CA PRO A 36 14.63 -3.89 3.40
C PRO A 36 14.20 -5.36 3.37
N ALA A 37 14.80 -6.18 4.23
CA ALA A 37 14.41 -7.57 4.47
C ALA A 37 12.98 -7.67 5.01
N LEU A 38 12.60 -6.71 5.88
CA LEU A 38 11.21 -6.49 6.26
C LEU A 38 10.54 -5.58 5.23
N LYS A 39 9.71 -6.16 4.37
CA LYS A 39 8.86 -5.39 3.45
C LYS A 39 7.94 -4.44 4.21
N GLU A 40 7.89 -3.17 3.77
CA GLU A 40 7.12 -2.09 4.40
C GLU A 40 7.57 -1.90 5.87
N THR A 41 8.74 -1.27 6.08
CA THR A 41 9.32 -1.14 7.43
C THR A 41 8.45 -0.27 8.33
N HIS A 42 7.70 0.63 7.71
CA HIS A 42 6.90 1.67 8.31
C HIS A 42 7.67 2.60 9.27
N PHE A 43 8.99 2.65 9.13
CA PHE A 43 9.88 3.39 10.03
C PHE A 43 9.56 4.88 10.06
N PHE A 44 9.15 5.46 8.92
CA PHE A 44 8.79 6.87 8.81
C PHE A 44 7.28 7.15 8.99
N SER A 45 6.45 6.13 9.24
CA SER A 45 4.98 6.30 9.37
C SER A 45 4.37 5.84 10.69
N HIS A 46 5.01 4.93 11.44
CA HIS A 46 4.52 4.46 12.73
C HIS A 46 5.46 4.83 13.87
N HIS A 47 4.88 5.33 14.96
CA HIS A 47 5.63 5.77 16.12
C HIS A 47 6.43 4.62 16.76
N ASP A 48 5.84 3.42 16.86
CA ASP A 48 6.51 2.24 17.44
C ASP A 48 7.73 1.78 16.61
N ARG A 49 7.68 1.97 15.28
CA ARG A 49 8.80 1.69 14.38
C ARG A 49 9.88 2.74 14.49
N ALA A 50 9.52 4.02 14.54
CA ALA A 50 10.46 5.11 14.73
C ALA A 50 11.25 4.98 16.05
N LEU A 51 10.60 4.53 17.14
CA LEU A 51 11.24 4.30 18.45
C LEU A 51 12.35 3.23 18.43
N ARG A 52 12.39 2.37 17.41
CA ARG A 52 13.48 1.39 17.25
C ARG A 52 14.81 2.04 16.83
N GLY A 53 14.76 3.28 16.35
CA GLY A 53 15.92 4.08 16.00
C GLY A 53 16.56 3.73 14.65
N PRO A 54 17.48 4.59 14.17
CA PRO A 54 18.09 4.48 12.84
C PRO A 54 18.97 3.23 12.68
N HIS A 55 19.57 2.72 13.76
CA HIS A 55 20.34 1.48 13.73
C HIS A 55 19.47 0.28 13.35
N TRP A 56 18.31 0.13 14.00
CA TRP A 56 17.35 -0.92 13.64
C TRP A 56 16.89 -0.80 12.18
N TYR A 57 16.66 0.42 11.71
CA TYR A 57 16.25 0.66 10.32
C TYR A 57 17.38 0.29 9.33
N ALA A 58 18.62 0.68 9.60
CA ALA A 58 19.78 0.33 8.79
C ALA A 58 19.98 -1.20 8.73
N ASP A 59 19.79 -1.90 9.85
CA ASP A 59 19.86 -3.37 9.91
C ASP A 59 18.84 -4.07 8.99
N GLN A 60 17.75 -3.39 8.60
CA GLN A 60 16.78 -3.98 7.68
C GLN A 60 17.38 -4.20 6.28
N PHE A 61 18.41 -3.46 5.87
CA PHE A 61 19.04 -3.62 4.56
C PHE A 61 20.09 -4.74 4.52
N GLY A 62 20.48 -5.27 5.70
CA GLY A 62 21.49 -6.32 5.85
C GLY A 62 22.89 -5.91 5.39
N ILE A 63 23.80 -6.89 5.33
CA ILE A 63 25.17 -6.72 4.80
C ILE A 63 25.14 -6.76 3.26
N ARG A 64 24.35 -5.88 2.64
CA ARG A 64 24.34 -5.70 1.18
C ARG A 64 25.21 -4.50 0.79
N GLU A 65 26.43 -4.46 1.33
CA GLU A 65 27.43 -3.42 1.02
C GLU A 65 27.74 -3.34 -0.49
N SER A 66 27.47 -4.41 -1.26
CA SER A 66 27.70 -4.47 -2.70
C SER A 66 26.56 -3.95 -3.59
N ALA A 67 25.39 -3.60 -3.05
CA ALA A 67 24.29 -3.11 -3.88
C ALA A 67 24.52 -1.65 -4.30
N ALA A 68 24.52 -1.41 -5.62
CA ALA A 68 24.74 -0.09 -6.19
C ALA A 68 23.61 0.89 -5.82
N ILE A 69 22.38 0.39 -5.62
CA ILE A 69 21.18 1.20 -5.36
C ILE A 69 20.48 0.65 -4.12
N VAL A 70 20.20 1.52 -3.15
CA VAL A 70 19.44 1.23 -1.94
C VAL A 70 18.11 1.96 -2.03
N GLY A 71 17.01 1.26 -1.83
CA GLY A 71 15.70 1.91 -1.80
C GLY A 71 14.72 1.28 -0.84
N GLU A 72 13.65 2.01 -0.56
CA GLU A 72 12.56 1.52 0.28
C GLU A 72 11.24 1.56 -0.48
N ILE A 73 10.36 0.61 -0.19
CA ILE A 73 9.01 0.56 -0.74
C ILE A 73 8.05 0.46 0.43
N ASP A 74 7.44 1.58 0.76
CA ASP A 74 6.41 1.66 1.77
C ASP A 74 5.27 2.58 1.30
N PRO A 75 4.14 2.00 0.87
CA PRO A 75 3.05 2.77 0.31
C PRO A 75 2.29 3.60 1.34
N GLU A 76 2.61 3.47 2.63
CA GLU A 76 2.00 4.25 3.69
C GLU A 76 2.58 5.67 3.80
N TYR A 77 3.83 5.85 3.40
CA TYR A 77 4.54 7.12 3.54
C TYR A 77 3.84 8.28 2.83
N LEU A 78 3.25 8.04 1.65
CA LEU A 78 2.49 9.07 0.92
C LEU A 78 1.33 9.63 1.76
N PHE A 79 0.69 8.81 2.59
CA PHE A 79 -0.45 9.23 3.40
C PHE A 79 -0.06 9.71 4.80
N ALA A 80 0.97 9.14 5.40
CA ALA A 80 1.43 9.53 6.73
C ALA A 80 1.88 11.02 6.72
N PRO A 81 1.30 11.88 7.58
CA PRO A 81 1.64 13.30 7.60
C PRO A 81 3.12 13.57 7.91
N GLN A 82 3.70 12.80 8.82
CA GLN A 82 5.07 12.97 9.30
C GLN A 82 6.15 12.38 8.37
N ALA A 83 5.77 11.48 7.46
CA ALA A 83 6.75 10.68 6.71
C ALA A 83 7.66 11.53 5.81
N ALA A 84 7.12 12.54 5.12
CA ALA A 84 7.92 13.39 4.24
C ALA A 84 9.05 14.09 5.01
N THR A 85 8.74 14.72 6.14
CA THR A 85 9.72 15.38 7.00
C THR A 85 10.69 14.39 7.62
N ALA A 86 10.21 13.24 8.10
CA ALA A 86 11.09 12.23 8.69
C ALA A 86 12.09 11.65 7.68
N ILE A 87 11.66 11.38 6.45
CA ILE A 87 12.53 10.91 5.36
C ILE A 87 13.55 12.00 5.00
N GLU A 88 13.13 13.27 4.91
CA GLU A 88 14.03 14.39 4.58
C GLU A 88 15.14 14.49 5.62
N THR A 89 14.77 14.49 6.90
CA THR A 89 15.70 14.70 7.99
C THR A 89 16.66 13.52 8.15
N MET A 90 16.19 12.30 7.96
CA MET A 90 16.94 11.09 8.31
C MET A 90 17.64 10.41 7.14
N THR A 91 17.33 10.77 5.89
CA THR A 91 17.82 10.01 4.72
C THR A 91 18.40 10.88 3.62
N THR A 92 19.20 10.27 2.74
CA THR A 92 19.72 10.91 1.53
C THR A 92 18.78 10.82 0.33
N ALA A 93 17.52 10.42 0.52
CA ALA A 93 16.59 10.15 -0.57
C ALA A 93 16.35 11.40 -1.43
N ALA A 94 16.59 11.27 -2.73
CA ALA A 94 16.38 12.33 -3.72
C ALA A 94 15.47 11.91 -4.89
N LYS A 95 14.98 10.65 -4.90
CA LYS A 95 14.11 10.11 -5.95
C LYS A 95 12.89 9.46 -5.34
N PHE A 96 11.70 9.86 -5.79
CA PHE A 96 10.44 9.34 -5.27
C PHE A 96 9.60 8.72 -6.38
N VAL A 97 9.08 7.52 -6.14
CA VAL A 97 8.15 6.85 -7.05
C VAL A 97 6.76 6.80 -6.40
N ILE A 98 5.75 7.24 -7.14
CA ILE A 98 4.35 7.27 -6.70
C ILE A 98 3.48 6.58 -7.73
N ILE A 99 2.87 5.47 -7.34
CA ILE A 99 1.93 4.71 -8.16
C ILE A 99 0.51 5.08 -7.74
N LEU A 100 -0.28 5.65 -8.66
CA LEU A 100 -1.67 6.02 -8.42
C LEU A 100 -2.62 4.99 -9.00
N ARG A 101 -3.78 4.83 -8.36
CA ARG A 101 -4.88 3.99 -8.84
C ARG A 101 -6.17 4.78 -8.81
N HIS A 102 -7.12 4.44 -9.68
CA HIS A 102 -8.47 5.00 -9.62
C HIS A 102 -8.98 5.02 -8.17
N PRO A 103 -9.39 6.17 -7.62
CA PRO A 103 -9.53 6.33 -6.17
C PRO A 103 -10.62 5.44 -5.59
N LEU A 104 -11.72 5.18 -6.32
CA LEU A 104 -12.76 4.24 -5.90
C LEU A 104 -12.27 2.78 -5.87
N ASP A 105 -11.46 2.38 -6.86
CA ASP A 105 -10.87 1.04 -6.92
C ASP A 105 -9.89 0.84 -5.76
N ARG A 106 -9.10 1.88 -5.45
CA ARG A 106 -8.14 1.90 -4.33
C ARG A 106 -8.87 1.81 -2.99
N ALA A 107 -9.91 2.63 -2.80
CA ALA A 107 -10.76 2.63 -1.60
C ALA A 107 -11.41 1.27 -1.37
N TYR A 108 -11.99 0.67 -2.42
CA TYR A 108 -12.63 -0.64 -2.32
C TYR A 108 -11.61 -1.75 -2.01
N SER A 109 -10.44 -1.71 -2.64
CA SER A 109 -9.35 -2.65 -2.36
C SER A 109 -8.85 -2.55 -0.91
N HIS A 110 -8.83 -1.35 -0.33
CA HIS A 110 -8.53 -1.14 1.09
C HIS A 110 -9.65 -1.71 1.97
N PHE A 111 -10.91 -1.37 1.68
CA PHE A 111 -12.08 -1.91 2.38
C PHE A 111 -12.12 -3.45 2.42
N GLN A 112 -11.87 -4.11 1.28
CA GLN A 112 -11.77 -5.58 1.23
C GLN A 112 -10.61 -6.12 2.07
N MET A 113 -9.49 -5.39 2.15
CA MET A 113 -8.38 -5.76 3.03
C MET A 113 -8.79 -5.67 4.51
N SER A 114 -9.46 -4.60 4.90
CA SER A 114 -9.94 -4.41 6.27
C SER A 114 -11.00 -5.45 6.65
N GLN A 115 -11.93 -5.80 5.75
CA GLN A 115 -12.87 -6.91 5.97
C GLN A 115 -12.17 -8.25 6.19
N ARG A 116 -11.17 -8.57 5.36
CA ARG A 116 -10.42 -9.84 5.48
C ARG A 116 -9.68 -9.96 6.80
N ARG A 117 -9.17 -8.83 7.30
CA ARG A 117 -8.49 -8.75 8.61
C ARG A 117 -9.47 -8.71 9.78
N GLY A 118 -10.78 -8.65 9.53
CA GLY A 118 -11.81 -8.56 10.56
C GLY A 118 -11.97 -7.17 11.18
N TYR A 119 -11.39 -6.13 10.57
CA TYR A 119 -11.44 -4.74 11.05
C TYR A 119 -12.62 -3.96 10.48
N GLU A 120 -13.28 -4.48 9.47
CA GLU A 120 -14.48 -3.88 8.89
C GLU A 120 -15.62 -4.89 8.82
N THR A 121 -16.79 -4.46 9.29
CA THR A 121 -18.03 -5.24 9.32
C THR A 121 -19.15 -4.58 8.54
N CYS A 122 -19.01 -3.29 8.20
CA CYS A 122 -19.97 -2.53 7.43
C CYS A 122 -19.92 -2.89 5.93
N LYS A 123 -20.98 -2.52 5.22
CA LYS A 123 -20.97 -2.43 3.74
C LYS A 123 -20.10 -1.25 3.28
N PHE A 124 -19.73 -1.22 2.00
CA PHE A 124 -18.71 -0.28 1.50
C PHE A 124 -19.16 1.17 1.64
N GLY A 125 -20.38 1.48 1.22
CA GLY A 125 -20.93 2.84 1.34
C GLY A 125 -21.00 3.34 2.77
N VAL A 126 -21.43 2.47 3.69
CA VAL A 126 -21.52 2.78 5.12
C VAL A 126 -20.14 2.96 5.75
N ALA A 127 -19.17 2.13 5.35
CA ALA A 127 -17.78 2.24 5.81
C ALA A 127 -17.14 3.57 5.41
N LEU A 128 -17.40 4.03 4.19
CA LEU A 128 -16.98 5.35 3.69
C LEU A 128 -17.65 6.49 4.48
N ALA A 129 -18.95 6.41 4.71
CA ALA A 129 -19.68 7.45 5.45
C ALA A 129 -19.20 7.60 6.91
N LYS A 130 -18.78 6.49 7.54
CA LYS A 130 -18.25 6.46 8.91
C LYS A 130 -16.78 6.83 9.02
N GLU A 131 -16.06 6.98 7.91
CA GLU A 131 -14.61 7.18 7.90
C GLU A 131 -14.19 8.42 8.70
N ALA A 132 -14.84 9.56 8.44
CA ALA A 132 -14.49 10.82 9.11
C ALA A 132 -14.66 10.73 10.64
N GLU A 133 -15.77 10.14 11.10
CA GLU A 133 -16.03 9.90 12.53
C GLU A 133 -14.97 8.97 13.14
N ARG A 134 -14.63 7.87 12.46
CA ARG A 134 -13.66 6.87 12.93
C ARG A 134 -12.24 7.43 13.02
N ILE A 135 -11.85 8.30 12.10
CA ILE A 135 -10.53 8.94 12.09
C ILE A 135 -10.49 10.10 13.10
N ALA A 136 -11.55 10.90 13.22
CA ALA A 136 -11.60 12.02 14.16
C ALA A 136 -11.70 11.57 15.63
N GLY A 137 -12.48 10.52 15.90
CA GLY A 137 -12.75 10.02 17.25
C GLY A 137 -11.61 9.21 17.87
N ASN A 138 -10.57 8.87 17.09
CA ASN A 138 -9.48 8.05 17.57
C ASN A 138 -8.18 8.46 16.85
N GLN A 139 -7.36 9.29 17.49
CA GLN A 139 -5.98 9.59 17.07
C GLN A 139 -5.07 8.33 17.04
N SER A 140 -5.65 7.14 17.14
CA SER A 140 -4.95 5.87 16.96
C SER A 140 -4.51 5.69 15.51
N GLU A 141 -3.24 5.34 15.32
CA GLU A 141 -2.70 4.87 14.04
C GLU A 141 -3.56 3.76 13.43
N PHE A 142 -4.16 2.90 14.27
CA PHE A 142 -5.07 1.83 13.85
C PHE A 142 -6.23 2.32 12.97
N ALA A 143 -6.94 3.38 13.38
CA ALA A 143 -8.06 3.92 12.60
C ALA A 143 -7.57 4.47 11.25
N ARG A 144 -6.44 5.19 11.27
CA ARG A 144 -5.76 5.71 10.07
C ARG A 144 -5.30 4.57 9.15
N ASP A 145 -4.98 3.40 9.66
CA ASP A 145 -4.42 2.30 8.85
C ASP A 145 -5.46 1.37 8.28
N HIS A 146 -6.66 1.35 8.87
CA HIS A 146 -7.66 0.35 8.55
C HIS A 146 -8.99 0.92 8.07
N TRP A 147 -9.26 2.20 8.33
CA TRP A 147 -10.54 2.84 7.99
C TRP A 147 -10.42 4.08 7.08
N SER A 148 -9.20 4.47 6.67
CA SER A 148 -8.98 5.56 5.71
C SER A 148 -9.14 5.12 4.24
N TYR A 149 -10.39 4.98 3.82
CA TYR A 149 -10.75 4.56 2.47
C TYR A 149 -10.80 5.72 1.47
N THR A 150 -11.27 6.87 1.89
CA THR A 150 -11.43 8.09 1.09
C THR A 150 -10.17 8.93 1.19
N ALA A 151 -9.71 9.21 2.41
CA ALA A 151 -8.60 10.14 2.66
C ALA A 151 -7.32 9.75 1.92
N ARG A 152 -6.99 8.45 1.90
CA ARG A 152 -5.82 7.91 1.17
C ARG A 152 -5.94 8.01 -0.37
N GLY A 153 -7.15 8.24 -0.90
CA GLY A 153 -7.40 8.46 -2.33
C GLY A 153 -7.42 9.93 -2.76
N LEU A 154 -7.29 10.87 -1.81
CA LEU A 154 -7.16 12.31 -2.07
C LEU A 154 -5.67 12.62 -2.23
N TYR A 155 -5.16 12.47 -3.46
CA TYR A 155 -3.73 12.39 -3.72
C TYR A 155 -3.06 13.78 -3.74
N CYS A 156 -3.78 14.84 -4.10
CA CYS A 156 -3.21 16.16 -4.35
C CYS A 156 -2.43 16.67 -3.13
N GLY A 157 -3.08 16.75 -1.97
CA GLY A 157 -2.44 17.25 -0.74
C GLY A 157 -1.31 16.35 -0.24
N GLN A 158 -1.38 15.04 -0.51
CA GLN A 158 -0.33 14.08 -0.16
C GLN A 158 0.93 14.30 -1.01
N ILE A 159 0.76 14.48 -2.32
CA ILE A 159 1.86 14.73 -3.26
C ILE A 159 2.49 16.11 -3.00
N GLN A 160 1.67 17.13 -2.74
CA GLN A 160 2.15 18.48 -2.41
C GLN A 160 3.04 18.47 -1.16
N ARG A 161 2.69 17.68 -0.14
CA ARG A 161 3.51 17.54 1.07
C ARG A 161 4.91 16.99 0.77
N PHE A 162 5.01 15.99 -0.10
CA PHE A 162 6.31 15.45 -0.52
C PHE A 162 7.10 16.45 -1.36
N ARG A 163 6.48 17.12 -2.33
CA ARG A 163 7.17 18.15 -3.12
C ARG A 163 7.64 19.34 -2.27
N ALA A 164 6.88 19.72 -1.25
CA ALA A 164 7.27 20.79 -0.34
C ALA A 164 8.47 20.41 0.54
N ALA A 165 8.55 19.15 0.99
CA ALA A 165 9.69 18.65 1.76
C ALA A 165 10.94 18.40 0.88
N PHE A 166 10.75 18.13 -0.41
CA PHE A 166 11.82 17.80 -1.34
C PHE A 166 11.71 18.61 -2.65
N PRO A 167 12.03 19.92 -2.63
CA PRO A 167 11.88 20.78 -3.81
C PRO A 167 12.81 20.38 -4.97
N ASP A 168 13.99 19.82 -4.67
CA ASP A 168 15.00 19.45 -5.65
C ASP A 168 15.01 17.94 -5.98
N ALA A 169 14.06 17.17 -5.44
CA ALA A 169 13.98 15.74 -5.70
C ALA A 169 13.26 15.43 -7.02
N ASP A 170 13.66 14.32 -7.64
CA ASP A 170 12.98 13.78 -8.80
C ASP A 170 11.75 12.97 -8.38
N PHE A 171 10.67 13.10 -9.14
CA PHE A 171 9.44 12.35 -8.92
C PHE A 171 9.02 11.58 -10.17
N LEU A 172 8.83 10.27 -10.05
CA LEU A 172 8.21 9.42 -11.05
C LEU A 172 6.77 9.09 -10.63
N PHE A 173 5.81 9.47 -11.46
CA PHE A 173 4.41 9.12 -11.28
C PHE A 173 4.01 8.03 -12.25
N LEU A 174 3.31 7.00 -11.76
CA LEU A 174 2.81 5.89 -12.58
C LEU A 174 1.34 5.66 -12.31
N ARG A 175 0.59 5.23 -13.32
CA ARG A 175 -0.72 4.62 -13.10
C ARG A 175 -0.56 3.13 -12.78
N SER A 176 -1.40 2.60 -11.90
CA SER A 176 -1.35 1.20 -11.46
C SER A 176 -1.68 0.19 -12.56
N ASP A 177 -2.44 0.59 -13.57
CA ASP A 177 -2.75 -0.20 -14.76
C ASP A 177 -1.58 -0.28 -15.73
N ALA A 178 -0.70 0.73 -15.72
CA ALA A 178 0.58 0.73 -16.42
C ALA A 178 1.68 -0.05 -15.68
N LEU A 179 1.41 -0.57 -14.46
CA LEU A 179 2.36 -1.37 -13.66
C LEU A 179 2.48 -2.81 -14.20
N SER A 180 2.92 -2.89 -15.45
CA SER A 180 3.34 -4.09 -16.17
C SER A 180 4.86 -4.09 -16.30
N GLN A 181 5.38 -4.83 -17.29
CA GLN A 181 6.81 -4.77 -17.64
C GLN A 181 7.27 -3.34 -17.97
N SER A 182 6.45 -2.56 -18.69
CA SER A 182 6.80 -1.18 -19.06
C SER A 182 6.93 -0.25 -17.85
N GLY A 183 6.09 -0.42 -16.83
CA GLY A 183 6.17 0.34 -15.59
C GLY A 183 7.43 0.00 -14.79
N TYR A 184 7.84 -1.27 -14.76
CA TYR A 184 9.09 -1.68 -14.14
C TYR A 184 10.32 -1.13 -14.87
N GLU A 185 10.32 -1.15 -16.20
CA GLU A 185 11.40 -0.58 -17.01
C GLU A 185 11.57 0.92 -16.74
N GLN A 186 10.46 1.66 -16.62
CA GLN A 186 10.48 3.07 -16.23
C GLN A 186 11.07 3.28 -14.83
N VAL A 187 10.71 2.44 -13.85
CA VAL A 187 11.28 2.52 -12.50
C VAL A 187 12.77 2.22 -12.53
N CYS A 188 13.21 1.16 -13.23
CA CYS A 188 14.64 0.84 -13.40
C CYS A 188 15.42 2.02 -13.99
N ALA A 189 14.95 2.58 -15.11
CA ALA A 189 15.57 3.73 -15.74
C ALA A 189 15.63 4.94 -14.79
N PHE A 190 14.55 5.21 -14.07
CA PHE A 190 14.46 6.32 -13.12
C PHE A 190 15.45 6.18 -11.94
N VAL A 191 15.57 4.98 -11.37
CA VAL A 191 16.51 4.74 -10.26
C VAL A 191 17.96 4.59 -10.74
N GLY A 192 18.19 4.43 -12.05
CA GLY A 192 19.52 4.39 -12.66
C GLY A 192 20.07 2.98 -12.88
N THR A 193 19.20 2.00 -13.16
CA THR A 193 19.59 0.63 -13.47
C THR A 193 18.88 0.08 -14.71
N GLN A 194 19.33 -1.07 -15.21
CA GLN A 194 18.75 -1.73 -16.38
C GLN A 194 17.76 -2.81 -15.94
N PRO A 195 16.61 -2.98 -16.63
CA PRO A 195 15.67 -4.05 -16.31
C PRO A 195 16.30 -5.43 -16.55
N ILE A 196 16.00 -6.39 -15.67
CA ILE A 196 16.45 -7.78 -15.85
C ILE A 196 15.54 -8.51 -16.86
N SER A 197 16.15 -9.27 -17.77
CA SER A 197 15.43 -10.09 -18.76
C SER A 197 14.49 -11.11 -18.10
N GLN A 198 13.26 -11.18 -18.59
CA GLN A 198 12.15 -11.89 -17.93
C GLN A 198 12.30 -13.41 -17.77
N SER A 199 13.33 -14.06 -18.35
CA SER A 199 13.56 -15.50 -18.13
C SER A 199 13.78 -15.85 -16.65
N SER A 200 14.27 -14.91 -15.83
CA SER A 200 14.43 -15.03 -14.37
C SER A 200 13.33 -14.32 -13.57
N ALA A 201 12.57 -13.39 -14.17
CA ALA A 201 11.43 -12.70 -13.54
C ALA A 201 10.07 -13.40 -13.77
N ALA A 202 10.07 -14.55 -14.46
CA ALA A 202 8.90 -15.32 -14.87
C ALA A 202 8.19 -16.03 -13.69
N LYS A 203 7.60 -15.24 -12.78
CA LYS A 203 6.46 -15.64 -11.93
C LYS A 203 5.84 -14.44 -11.20
N ILE A 204 5.85 -13.25 -11.80
CA ILE A 204 5.11 -12.09 -11.26
C ILE A 204 3.62 -12.36 -11.40
N ARG A 205 3.06 -13.12 -10.45
CA ARG A 205 1.61 -13.24 -10.27
C ARG A 205 1.14 -11.87 -9.85
N SER A 206 0.31 -11.24 -10.68
CA SER A 206 -0.47 -10.09 -10.23
C SER A 206 -1.22 -10.51 -8.97
N ASN A 207 -1.03 -9.77 -7.88
CA ASN A 207 -1.77 -9.98 -6.64
C ASN A 207 -3.23 -9.57 -6.88
N ARG A 208 -3.98 -10.41 -7.61
CA ARG A 208 -5.43 -10.28 -7.72
C ARG A 208 -5.98 -10.39 -6.31
N ALA A 209 -6.81 -9.42 -5.92
CA ALA A 209 -7.42 -9.40 -4.61
C ALA A 209 -8.11 -10.76 -4.35
N SER A 210 -7.72 -11.43 -3.28
CA SER A 210 -8.36 -12.66 -2.82
C SER A 210 -9.36 -12.33 -1.73
N VAL A 211 -10.48 -13.06 -1.69
CA VAL A 211 -11.46 -13.05 -0.58
C VAL A 211 -11.58 -14.46 -0.01
N PRO A 212 -11.90 -14.61 1.28
CA PRO A 212 -12.16 -15.93 1.85
C PRO A 212 -13.35 -16.58 1.16
N ARG A 213 -13.22 -17.85 0.77
CA ARG A 213 -14.26 -18.75 0.28
C ARG A 213 -15.30 -18.98 1.38
N SER A 214 -14.82 -19.17 2.61
CA SER A 214 -15.63 -19.31 3.83
C SER A 214 -15.21 -18.30 4.89
N ARG A 215 -16.18 -17.46 5.31
CA ARG A 215 -16.03 -16.54 6.45
C ARG A 215 -15.83 -17.29 7.77
N MET A 216 -16.42 -18.48 7.91
CA MET A 216 -16.25 -19.31 9.11
C MET A 216 -14.80 -19.75 9.29
N VAL A 217 -14.14 -20.18 8.21
CA VAL A 217 -12.71 -20.56 8.22
C VAL A 217 -11.83 -19.33 8.48
N SER A 218 -12.15 -18.19 7.86
CA SER A 218 -11.44 -16.92 8.13
C SER A 218 -11.55 -16.52 9.60
N ASN A 219 -12.75 -16.58 10.18
CA ASN A 219 -12.97 -16.28 11.60
C ASN A 219 -12.25 -17.29 12.50
N MET A 220 -12.16 -18.57 12.13
CA MET A 220 -11.37 -19.55 12.86
C MET A 220 -9.87 -19.20 12.86
N LEU A 221 -9.33 -18.74 11.73
CA LEU A 221 -7.90 -18.43 11.60
C LEU A 221 -7.51 -17.10 12.26
N TYR A 222 -8.38 -16.09 12.18
CA TYR A 222 -8.05 -14.71 12.54
C TYR A 222 -8.81 -14.14 13.74
N ALA A 223 -9.82 -14.84 14.30
CA ALA A 223 -10.49 -14.35 15.49
C ALA A 223 -9.50 -14.27 16.67
N PRO A 224 -9.62 -13.23 17.53
CA PRO A 224 -8.90 -13.13 18.79
C PRO A 224 -9.08 -14.41 19.64
N GLU A 225 -8.07 -14.75 20.43
CA GLU A 225 -8.16 -15.89 21.35
C GLU A 225 -9.41 -15.77 22.25
N GLY A 226 -10.16 -16.88 22.38
CA GLY A 226 -11.41 -16.91 23.13
C GLY A 226 -12.68 -16.55 22.35
N LYS A 227 -12.59 -15.96 21.14
CA LYS A 227 -13.78 -15.59 20.32
C LYS A 227 -14.19 -16.63 19.27
N SER A 228 -13.49 -17.75 19.16
CA SER A 228 -13.83 -18.83 18.23
C SER A 228 -13.70 -20.20 18.90
N HIS A 229 -14.84 -20.83 19.19
CA HIS A 229 -14.89 -22.19 19.72
C HIS A 229 -14.22 -23.18 18.76
N LEU A 230 -14.41 -22.98 17.45
CA LEU A 230 -13.80 -23.81 16.41
C LEU A 230 -12.26 -23.74 16.43
N ARG A 231 -11.69 -22.54 16.60
CA ARG A 231 -10.23 -22.36 16.75
C ARG A 231 -9.73 -23.12 17.97
N SER A 232 -10.36 -22.93 19.13
CA SER A 232 -9.94 -23.58 20.37
C SER A 232 -9.88 -25.12 20.24
N PHE A 233 -10.86 -25.71 19.56
CA PHE A 233 -10.91 -27.14 19.30
C PHE A 233 -9.80 -27.61 18.33
N VAL A 234 -9.67 -26.94 17.19
CA VAL A 234 -8.65 -27.27 16.17
C VAL A 234 -7.24 -27.09 16.74
N THR A 235 -6.97 -26.00 17.46
CA THR A 235 -5.64 -25.72 18.02
C THR A 235 -5.17 -26.70 19.09
N ARG A 236 -6.09 -27.48 19.69
CA ARG A 236 -5.78 -28.47 20.73
C ARG A 236 -5.37 -29.82 20.17
N ALA A 237 -5.76 -30.12 18.93
CA ALA A 237 -5.51 -31.39 18.26
C ALA A 237 -4.25 -31.39 17.37
N ILE A 238 -3.60 -30.23 17.17
CA ILE A 238 -2.51 -30.07 16.20
C ILE A 238 -1.21 -29.67 16.92
N PRO A 239 -0.08 -30.37 16.68
CA PRO A 239 1.21 -30.01 17.23
C PRO A 239 1.65 -28.58 16.85
N GLN A 240 2.27 -27.87 17.78
CA GLN A 240 2.64 -26.45 17.62
C GLN A 240 3.54 -26.19 16.39
N HIS A 241 4.43 -27.13 16.04
CA HIS A 241 5.34 -26.99 14.90
C HIS A 241 4.65 -27.14 13.53
N ILE A 242 3.47 -27.77 13.47
CA ILE A 242 2.68 -27.96 12.22
C ILE A 242 1.65 -26.85 12.07
N LYS A 243 1.18 -26.31 13.20
CA LYS A 243 0.07 -25.36 13.30
C LYS A 243 0.22 -24.16 12.36
N THR A 244 1.39 -23.54 12.33
CA THR A 244 1.67 -22.39 11.45
C THR A 244 1.55 -22.79 9.98
N SER A 245 2.21 -23.87 9.56
CA SER A 245 2.16 -24.35 8.18
C SER A 245 0.75 -24.76 7.75
N LEU A 246 -0.01 -25.41 8.65
CA LEU A 246 -1.39 -25.79 8.41
C LEU A 246 -2.31 -24.57 8.30
N PHE A 247 -2.15 -23.57 9.16
CA PHE A 247 -2.96 -22.35 9.11
C PHE A 247 -2.68 -21.53 7.85
N LEU A 248 -1.41 -21.44 7.44
CA LEU A 248 -1.04 -20.84 6.16
C LEU A 248 -1.62 -21.62 4.97
N TRP A 249 -1.61 -22.97 5.05
CA TRP A 249 -2.22 -23.81 4.03
C TRP A 249 -3.75 -23.65 3.98
N LEU A 250 -4.43 -23.67 5.13
CA LEU A 250 -5.88 -23.47 5.25
C LEU A 250 -6.31 -22.10 4.75
N ASP A 251 -5.57 -21.04 5.12
CA ASP A 251 -5.82 -19.70 4.60
C ASP A 251 -5.71 -19.70 3.07
N ARG A 252 -4.63 -20.27 2.53
CA ARG A 252 -4.41 -20.36 1.08
C ARG A 252 -5.52 -21.12 0.35
N GLN A 253 -6.00 -22.24 0.90
CA GLN A 253 -7.12 -22.99 0.32
C GLN A 253 -8.45 -22.26 0.44
N ASN A 254 -8.60 -21.48 1.50
CA ASN A 254 -9.76 -20.65 1.74
C ASN A 254 -9.73 -19.36 0.92
N GLN A 255 -8.73 -19.08 0.08
CA GLN A 255 -8.74 -17.90 -0.78
C GLN A 255 -9.36 -18.20 -2.15
N LYS A 256 -10.31 -17.35 -2.61
CA LYS A 256 -10.75 -17.27 -4.01
C LYS A 256 -10.45 -15.89 -4.57
N THR A 257 -10.29 -15.77 -5.88
CA THR A 257 -10.25 -14.47 -6.54
C THR A 257 -11.54 -13.73 -6.24
N ALA A 258 -11.42 -12.49 -5.75
CA ALA A 258 -12.57 -11.62 -5.56
C ALA A 258 -13.18 -11.32 -6.93
N GLN A 259 -14.43 -11.72 -7.14
CA GLN A 259 -15.22 -11.16 -8.24
C GLN A 259 -15.61 -9.76 -7.80
N PHE A 260 -14.86 -8.77 -8.28
CA PHE A 260 -15.12 -7.37 -7.97
C PHE A 260 -16.22 -6.86 -8.89
N ASP A 261 -17.46 -6.83 -8.38
CA ASP A 261 -18.54 -6.10 -9.02
C ASP A 261 -18.35 -4.59 -8.75
N ARG A 262 -17.70 -3.92 -9.70
CA ARG A 262 -17.40 -2.50 -9.66
C ARG A 262 -18.67 -1.66 -9.56
N GLU A 263 -19.67 -1.97 -10.37
CA GLU A 263 -20.89 -1.17 -10.45
C GLU A 263 -21.70 -1.27 -9.17
N ALA A 264 -21.86 -2.48 -8.61
CA ALA A 264 -22.55 -2.66 -7.33
C ALA A 264 -21.82 -1.94 -6.19
N ALA A 265 -20.49 -2.03 -6.12
CA ALA A 265 -19.71 -1.35 -5.09
C ALA A 265 -19.80 0.18 -5.22
N TYR A 266 -19.68 0.70 -6.44
CA TYR A 266 -19.65 2.14 -6.69
C TYR A 266 -21.02 2.79 -6.50
N ALA A 267 -22.12 2.04 -6.70
CA ALA A 267 -23.47 2.50 -6.40
C ALA A 267 -23.70 2.80 -4.90
N GLU A 268 -22.90 2.19 -4.01
CA GLU A 268 -22.99 2.47 -2.56
C GLU A 268 -22.22 3.73 -2.13
N VAL A 269 -21.40 4.33 -3.01
CA VAL A 269 -20.48 5.41 -2.62
C VAL A 269 -21.25 6.71 -2.34
N PRO A 270 -21.07 7.34 -1.16
CA PRO A 270 -21.72 8.61 -0.85
C PRO A 270 -21.37 9.73 -1.86
N LYS A 271 -22.35 10.56 -2.23
CA LYS A 271 -22.12 11.71 -3.13
C LYS A 271 -21.06 12.68 -2.62
N THR A 272 -20.94 12.83 -1.30
CA THR A 272 -19.88 13.64 -0.66
C THR A 272 -18.49 13.11 -0.98
N VAL A 273 -18.29 11.79 -0.95
CA VAL A 273 -17.02 11.13 -1.31
C VAL A 273 -16.71 11.31 -2.79
N LEU A 274 -17.71 11.12 -3.66
CA LEU A 274 -17.56 11.36 -5.10
C LEU A 274 -17.16 12.82 -5.38
N ALA A 275 -17.80 13.79 -4.71
CA ALA A 275 -17.47 15.20 -4.83
C ALA A 275 -16.02 15.50 -4.39
N SER A 276 -15.56 14.90 -3.29
CA SER A 276 -14.16 15.06 -2.84
C SER A 276 -13.16 14.55 -3.89
N PHE A 277 -13.41 13.40 -4.52
CA PHE A 277 -12.53 12.93 -5.59
C PHE A 277 -12.64 13.76 -6.88
N ALA A 278 -13.83 14.25 -7.22
CA ALA A 278 -14.03 15.13 -8.37
C ALA A 278 -13.26 16.45 -8.23
N ASP A 279 -13.11 16.96 -7.00
CA ASP A 279 -12.31 18.14 -6.67
C ASP A 279 -10.80 17.85 -6.61
N ASP A 280 -10.38 16.67 -6.15
CA ASP A 280 -8.95 16.30 -6.02
C ASP A 280 -8.30 15.96 -7.38
N LEU A 281 -8.97 15.16 -8.21
CA LEU A 281 -8.36 14.58 -9.41
C LEU A 281 -7.80 15.59 -10.43
N PRO A 282 -8.47 16.71 -10.76
CA PRO A 282 -7.91 17.70 -11.68
C PRO A 282 -6.59 18.29 -11.18
N ARG A 283 -6.48 18.53 -9.87
CA ARG A 283 -5.24 19.04 -9.27
C ARG A 283 -4.16 17.97 -9.23
N THR A 284 -4.53 16.72 -8.94
CA THR A 284 -3.61 15.58 -9.02
C THR A 284 -3.07 15.38 -10.45
N GLU A 285 -3.91 15.50 -11.48
CA GLU A 285 -3.51 15.44 -12.90
C GLU A 285 -2.47 16.53 -13.22
N ILE A 286 -2.74 17.79 -12.83
CA ILE A 286 -1.80 18.91 -13.04
C ILE A 286 -0.46 18.66 -12.31
N LEU A 287 -0.49 18.19 -11.07
CA LEU A 287 0.71 17.97 -10.25
C LEU A 287 1.60 16.83 -10.75
N THR A 288 0.98 15.81 -11.36
CA THR A 288 1.67 14.58 -11.74
C THR A 288 1.97 14.49 -13.23
N GLY A 289 1.26 15.23 -14.07
CA GLY A 289 1.31 15.12 -15.52
C GLY A 289 0.72 13.81 -16.08
N LEU A 290 0.08 12.99 -15.24
CA LEU A 290 -0.60 11.77 -15.67
C LEU A 290 -1.94 12.12 -16.34
N ASP A 291 -2.27 11.45 -17.44
CA ASP A 291 -3.64 11.48 -17.97
C ASP A 291 -4.58 10.72 -17.03
N LEU A 292 -5.46 11.45 -16.35
CA LEU A 292 -6.49 10.93 -15.45
C LEU A 292 -7.90 11.25 -15.97
N ALA A 293 -8.05 11.60 -17.25
CA ALA A 293 -9.33 12.00 -17.83
C ALA A 293 -10.39 10.90 -17.74
N ASP A 294 -9.99 9.64 -17.88
CA ASP A 294 -10.87 8.48 -17.71
C ASP A 294 -11.41 8.37 -16.28
N TRP A 295 -10.56 8.61 -15.27
CA TRP A 295 -10.97 8.58 -13.86
C TRP A 295 -11.91 9.75 -13.54
N ARG A 296 -11.61 10.95 -14.06
CA ARG A 296 -12.47 12.13 -13.88
C ARG A 296 -13.85 11.91 -14.49
N LYS A 297 -13.90 11.40 -15.73
CA LYS A 297 -15.17 11.11 -16.43
C LYS A 297 -16.00 10.08 -15.66
N ASP A 298 -15.40 9.00 -15.16
CA ASP A 298 -16.11 7.98 -14.38
C ASP A 298 -16.74 8.58 -13.11
N ILE A 299 -15.93 9.26 -12.28
CA ILE A 299 -16.41 9.86 -11.03
C ILE A 299 -17.49 10.92 -11.28
N GLN A 300 -17.30 11.77 -12.29
CA GLN A 300 -18.26 12.82 -12.62
C GLN A 300 -19.56 12.22 -13.14
N SER A 301 -19.53 11.17 -13.96
CA SER A 301 -20.74 10.47 -14.42
C SER A 301 -21.55 9.89 -13.25
N ARG A 302 -20.87 9.42 -12.19
CA ARG A 302 -21.51 8.83 -11.01
C ARG A 302 -22.10 9.87 -10.07
N LEU A 303 -21.49 11.05 -9.99
CA LEU A 303 -22.00 12.15 -9.16
C LEU A 303 -23.38 12.66 -9.64
N HIS A 304 -23.62 12.60 -10.96
CA HIS A 304 -24.86 13.06 -11.61
C HIS A 304 -25.96 11.98 -11.68
N LYS A 305 -25.64 10.71 -11.38
CA LYS A 305 -26.63 9.64 -11.21
C LYS A 305 -27.29 9.72 -9.82
#